data_AF-A0A9P9HC03-F1
#
_entry.id   AF-A0A9P9HC03-F1
#
_cell.length_a   1.000
_cell.length_b   1.000
_cell.length_c   1.000
_cell.angle_alpha   90.00
_cell.angle_beta   90.00
_cell.angle_gamma   90.00
#
_symmetry.space_group_name_H-M   'P 1'
#
loop_
_entity.id
_entity.type
_entity.pdbx_description
1 polymer ?
#
loop_
_entity_poly.entity_id
_entity_poly.type
_entity_poly.pdbx_seq_one_letter_code
_entity_poly.pdbx_strand_id
1 'polypeptide(L)'
;MDLRKPASSCLDVDLSTPAVVEWECNDETHHLVKPDPKIDDIRLRIRFCDDTSCALFELRFPMNLKGIKGVSDVFIPIHPPSITSLHFTFAATAPNIVQQKFDCTTLRLDFQVSRNLEVLVPLAAKEPLSPTRAQSGRVLDAVRMLSDITSFRIYIEATKLPKVTLQSISDAIRQARLKPLRHQDDLASMYHGTGAKVIQLCAQVQDAPPSYDETEPPPPMAPINEKKRHRAGSEDDATSQIALIWAELKATQEQNQQLQQRVAALEKDNQELKREVEQLQADDHNTANVLEELDSRLLELRDDHVDLGDKVDFLREHGVDSDAIESFIEKVKSNILDDISTRLSRS
;
A
#
# COMPACT_ATOMS: atom_id res chain seq x y z
N MET A 1 -28.48 25.61 15.10
CA MET A 1 -27.85 25.86 13.79
C MET A 1 -26.64 24.95 13.72
N ASP A 2 -26.86 23.68 13.35
CA ASP A 2 -25.77 22.71 13.23
C ASP A 2 -25.25 22.68 11.80
N LEU A 3 -23.98 23.05 11.67
CA LEU A 3 -23.23 23.01 10.42
C LEU A 3 -23.24 21.56 9.89
N ARG A 4 -23.84 21.38 8.72
CA ARG A 4 -23.56 20.23 7.86
C ARG A 4 -22.05 20.13 7.66
N LYS A 5 -21.45 19.09 8.21
CA LYS A 5 -20.11 18.64 7.82
C LYS A 5 -20.19 18.28 6.34
N PRO A 6 -19.45 18.95 5.42
CA PRO A 6 -19.43 18.51 4.03
C PRO A 6 -18.82 17.11 3.98
N ALA A 7 -19.42 16.22 3.19
CA ALA A 7 -18.85 14.92 2.90
C ALA A 7 -17.44 15.13 2.32
N SER A 8 -16.41 14.74 3.07
CA SER A 8 -15.03 14.71 2.57
C SER A 8 -15.00 13.76 1.38
N SER A 9 -14.80 14.31 0.18
CA SER A 9 -14.40 13.53 -0.97
C SER A 9 -12.96 13.05 -0.74
N CYS A 10 -12.79 11.98 0.02
CA CYS A 10 -11.47 11.43 0.29
C CYS A 10 -10.87 10.91 -1.02
N LEU A 11 -9.86 11.62 -1.54
CA LEU A 11 -9.04 11.15 -2.67
C LEU A 11 -8.02 10.15 -2.13
N ASP A 12 -8.49 8.98 -1.69
CA ASP A 12 -7.60 7.87 -1.34
C ASP A 12 -7.07 7.22 -2.62
N VAL A 13 -5.75 7.19 -2.75
CA VAL A 13 -5.06 6.53 -3.86
C VAL A 13 -4.18 5.43 -3.31
N ASP A 14 -4.31 4.23 -3.88
CA ASP A 14 -3.31 3.15 -3.80
C ASP A 14 -3.05 2.66 -5.23
N LEU A 15 -1.93 3.11 -5.79
CA LEU A 15 -1.48 2.76 -7.12
C LEU A 15 -0.20 1.94 -7.04
N SER A 16 -0.15 0.84 -7.81
CA SER A 16 1.10 0.17 -8.19
C SER A 16 1.14 0.02 -9.69
N THR A 17 2.16 0.58 -10.34
CA THR A 17 2.25 0.60 -11.81
C THR A 17 3.69 0.41 -12.31
N PRO A 18 3.90 -0.21 -13.48
CA PRO A 18 5.21 -0.23 -14.13
C PRO A 18 5.77 1.18 -14.32
N ALA A 19 7.07 1.30 -14.07
CA ALA A 19 7.79 2.56 -14.13
C ALA A 19 9.08 2.44 -14.94
N VAL A 20 9.53 3.58 -15.46
CA VAL A 20 10.90 3.82 -15.93
C VAL A 20 11.49 4.93 -15.08
N VAL A 21 12.71 4.72 -14.60
CA VAL A 21 13.44 5.74 -13.85
C VAL A 21 14.53 6.34 -14.73
N GLU A 22 14.67 7.65 -14.70
CA GLU A 22 15.69 8.42 -15.40
C GLU A 22 16.36 9.37 -14.42
N TRP A 23 17.67 9.52 -14.53
CA TRP A 23 18.43 10.47 -13.73
C TRP A 23 19.67 10.93 -14.48
N GLU A 24 20.29 11.99 -13.98
CA GLU A 24 21.52 12.55 -14.51
C GLU A 24 22.63 12.31 -13.49
N CYS A 25 23.78 11.81 -13.94
CA CYS A 25 24.96 11.60 -13.11
C CYS A 25 26.19 11.88 -13.97
N ASN A 26 27.12 12.72 -13.49
CA ASN A 26 28.33 13.10 -14.22
C ASN A 26 28.07 13.59 -15.66
N ASP A 27 27.06 14.45 -15.84
CA ASP A 27 26.61 14.98 -17.14
C ASP A 27 26.11 13.92 -18.15
N GLU A 28 25.92 12.67 -17.70
CA GLU A 28 25.31 11.60 -18.48
C GLU A 28 23.88 11.31 -17.98
N THR A 29 22.94 11.18 -18.93
CA THR A 29 21.58 10.73 -18.62
C THR A 29 21.52 9.22 -18.61
N HIS A 30 21.13 8.66 -17.47
CA HIS A 30 20.93 7.23 -17.28
C HIS A 30 19.44 6.89 -17.25
N HIS A 31 19.10 5.70 -17.75
CA HIS A 31 17.74 5.17 -17.71
C HIS A 31 17.74 3.74 -17.17
N LEU A 32 16.78 3.43 -16.32
CA LEU A 32 16.54 2.08 -15.84
C LEU A 32 15.14 1.60 -16.26
N VAL A 33 15.13 0.77 -17.29
CA VAL A 33 13.91 0.25 -17.94
C VAL A 33 13.75 -1.26 -17.72
N LYS A 34 14.86 -1.99 -17.75
CA LYS A 34 14.89 -3.46 -17.81
C LYS A 34 15.18 -4.07 -16.43
N PRO A 35 14.21 -4.75 -15.79
CA PRO A 35 14.41 -5.46 -14.53
C PRO A 35 15.16 -6.79 -14.71
N ASP A 36 15.42 -7.48 -13.59
CA ASP A 36 15.81 -8.89 -13.58
C ASP A 36 14.96 -9.68 -12.57
N PRO A 37 14.10 -10.62 -12.98
CA PRO A 37 13.98 -11.19 -14.31
C PRO A 37 13.23 -10.26 -15.27
N LYS A 38 13.47 -10.46 -16.57
CA LYS A 38 12.83 -9.67 -17.64
C LYS A 38 11.30 -9.81 -17.73
N ILE A 39 10.74 -10.83 -17.07
CA ILE A 39 9.29 -11.07 -17.01
C ILE A 39 8.57 -10.16 -16.02
N ASP A 40 9.32 -9.50 -15.13
CA ASP A 40 8.80 -8.59 -14.12
C ASP A 40 8.94 -7.14 -14.58
N ASP A 41 8.52 -6.20 -13.73
CA ASP A 41 8.61 -4.77 -13.93
C ASP A 41 9.27 -4.08 -12.74
N ILE A 42 10.02 -3.03 -13.05
CA ILE A 42 10.29 -1.96 -12.08
C ILE A 42 8.97 -1.25 -11.85
N ARG A 43 8.58 -1.08 -10.60
CA ARG A 43 7.27 -0.51 -10.25
C ARG A 43 7.40 0.72 -9.37
N LEU A 44 6.51 1.68 -9.60
CA LEU A 44 6.25 2.77 -8.68
C LEU A 44 4.98 2.45 -7.89
N ARG A 45 5.07 2.50 -6.57
CA ARG A 45 3.92 2.50 -5.67
C ARG A 45 3.70 3.90 -5.13
N ILE A 46 2.46 4.39 -5.26
CA ILE A 46 2.01 5.64 -4.65
C ILE A 46 0.80 5.32 -3.79
N ARG A 47 0.87 5.68 -2.50
CA ARG A 47 -0.32 5.83 -1.68
C ARG A 47 -0.46 7.25 -1.20
N PHE A 48 -1.67 7.78 -1.24
CA PHE A 48 -1.96 9.12 -0.76
C PHE A 48 -3.34 9.16 -0.14
N CYS A 49 -3.42 9.70 1.08
CA CYS A 49 -4.65 9.95 1.81
C CYS A 49 -4.71 11.44 2.11
N ASP A 50 -5.60 12.16 1.42
CA ASP A 50 -5.71 13.62 1.53
C ASP A 50 -6.15 14.05 2.95
N ASP A 51 -7.12 13.34 3.52
CA ASP A 51 -7.71 13.61 4.85
C ASP A 51 -6.66 13.60 5.96
N THR A 52 -5.74 12.63 5.94
CA THR A 52 -4.65 12.52 6.92
C THR A 52 -3.37 13.20 6.46
N SER A 53 -3.32 13.64 5.19
CA SER A 53 -2.11 14.09 4.49
C SER A 53 -0.96 13.08 4.60
N CYS A 54 -1.27 11.78 4.64
CA CYS A 54 -0.27 10.71 4.65
C CYS A 54 0.03 10.26 3.23
N ALA A 55 1.30 9.99 2.94
CA ALA A 55 1.73 9.49 1.65
C ALA A 55 2.79 8.39 1.76
N LEU A 56 2.85 7.53 0.74
CA LEU A 56 3.90 6.55 0.51
C LEU A 56 4.31 6.67 -0.96
N PHE A 57 5.61 6.82 -1.20
CA PHE A 57 6.20 6.75 -2.53
C PHE A 57 7.33 5.73 -2.46
N GLU A 58 7.27 4.70 -3.30
CA GLU A 58 8.25 3.61 -3.25
C GLU A 58 8.52 3.06 -4.64
N LEU A 59 9.81 2.93 -4.98
CA LEU A 59 10.26 2.24 -6.18
C LEU A 59 10.64 0.80 -5.83
N ARG A 60 10.12 -0.17 -6.59
CA ARG A 60 10.46 -1.59 -6.47
C ARG A 60 11.33 -2.04 -7.63
N PHE A 61 12.47 -2.64 -7.32
CA PHE A 61 13.42 -3.20 -8.27
C PHE A 61 13.58 -4.71 -8.04
N PRO A 62 12.96 -5.56 -8.88
CA PRO A 62 13.19 -6.99 -8.81
C PRO A 62 14.60 -7.32 -9.33
N MET A 63 15.34 -8.13 -8.57
CA MET A 63 16.69 -8.64 -8.89
C MET A 63 17.01 -9.94 -8.15
N ASN A 64 17.99 -10.70 -8.63
CA ASN A 64 18.46 -11.90 -7.97
C ASN A 64 19.74 -11.61 -7.16
N LEU A 65 19.63 -11.69 -5.84
CA LEU A 65 20.74 -11.41 -4.90
C LEU A 65 21.32 -12.70 -4.31
N LYS A 66 22.64 -12.70 -4.09
CA LYS A 66 23.35 -13.83 -3.48
C LYS A 66 22.92 -13.97 -2.02
N GLY A 67 22.61 -15.19 -1.61
CA GLY A 67 22.11 -15.49 -0.27
C GLY A 67 20.60 -15.52 -0.16
N ILE A 68 19.87 -15.11 -1.21
CA ILE A 68 18.41 -15.18 -1.26
C ILE A 68 18.01 -16.20 -2.32
N LYS A 69 17.04 -17.07 -1.99
CA LYS A 69 16.50 -18.03 -2.95
C LYS A 69 15.46 -17.32 -3.83
N GLY A 70 15.71 -17.31 -5.13
CA GLY A 70 14.79 -16.73 -6.11
C GLY A 70 14.95 -15.21 -6.31
N VAL A 71 13.91 -14.61 -6.89
CA VAL A 71 13.87 -13.17 -7.15
C VAL A 71 13.59 -12.43 -5.85
N SER A 72 14.39 -11.41 -5.59
CA SER A 72 14.27 -10.52 -4.44
C SER A 72 13.83 -9.15 -4.93
N ASP A 73 13.00 -8.48 -4.13
CA ASP A 73 12.75 -7.07 -4.35
C ASP A 73 13.74 -6.24 -3.57
N VAL A 74 14.20 -5.16 -4.17
CA VAL A 74 14.89 -4.08 -3.49
C VAL A 74 14.00 -2.86 -3.61
N PHE A 75 13.76 -2.19 -2.49
CA PHE A 75 12.90 -1.00 -2.46
C PHE A 75 13.72 0.27 -2.24
N ILE A 76 13.35 1.33 -2.92
CA ILE A 76 13.81 2.68 -2.63
C ILE A 76 12.61 3.50 -2.19
N PRO A 77 12.42 3.69 -0.87
CA PRO A 77 11.43 4.62 -0.37
C PRO A 77 11.80 6.07 -0.66
N ILE A 78 10.85 6.84 -1.19
CA ILE A 78 10.96 8.29 -1.33
C ILE A 78 10.17 8.90 -0.18
N HIS A 79 10.89 9.27 0.87
CA HIS A 79 10.27 9.77 2.11
C HIS A 79 9.54 11.09 1.86
N PRO A 80 8.22 11.18 2.11
CA PRO A 80 7.45 12.39 1.79
C PRO A 80 8.04 13.68 2.39
N PRO A 81 8.53 13.71 3.65
CA PRO A 81 9.15 14.91 4.21
C PRO A 81 10.47 15.34 3.53
N SER A 82 11.13 14.43 2.81
CA SER A 82 12.34 14.78 2.05
C SER A 82 12.06 15.34 0.66
N ILE A 83 10.82 15.23 0.16
CA ILE A 83 10.48 15.73 -1.18
C ILE A 83 10.39 17.26 -1.12
N THR A 84 11.30 17.93 -1.80
CA THR A 84 11.35 19.39 -1.91
C THR A 84 10.49 19.92 -3.04
N SER A 85 10.40 19.19 -4.14
CA SER A 85 9.52 19.52 -5.27
C SER A 85 9.07 18.27 -6.01
N LEU A 86 7.85 18.35 -6.56
CA LEU A 86 7.29 17.37 -7.49
C LEU A 86 6.60 18.12 -8.62
N HIS A 87 7.18 18.02 -9.83
CA HIS A 87 6.55 18.48 -11.06
C HIS A 87 6.01 17.30 -11.85
N PHE A 88 4.93 17.51 -12.58
CA PHE A 88 4.36 16.46 -13.42
C PHE A 88 3.96 17.01 -14.79
N THR A 89 4.21 16.21 -15.83
CA THR A 89 3.88 16.55 -17.22
C THR A 89 3.18 15.38 -17.89
N PHE A 90 1.93 15.60 -18.32
CA PHE A 90 1.18 14.64 -19.13
C PHE A 90 1.64 14.71 -20.59
N ALA A 91 1.61 13.57 -21.28
CA ALA A 91 2.03 13.47 -22.68
C ALA A 91 3.44 14.04 -22.93
N ALA A 92 4.34 13.80 -21.98
CA ALA A 92 5.72 14.23 -22.10
C ALA A 92 6.38 13.58 -23.33
N THR A 93 7.18 14.34 -24.07
CA THR A 93 8.06 13.80 -25.12
C THR A 93 9.11 12.92 -24.44
N ALA A 94 8.79 11.63 -24.29
CA ALA A 94 9.66 10.70 -23.61
C ALA A 94 10.79 10.22 -24.54
N PRO A 95 11.99 9.94 -24.02
CA PRO A 95 13.07 9.33 -24.81
C PRO A 95 12.62 8.00 -25.46
N ASN A 96 13.24 7.64 -26.59
CA ASN A 96 12.91 6.40 -27.33
C ASN A 96 12.88 5.15 -26.44
N ILE A 97 13.76 5.08 -25.43
CA ILE A 97 13.81 3.93 -24.52
C ILE A 97 12.56 3.81 -23.61
N VAL A 98 11.92 4.94 -23.29
CA VAL A 98 10.68 5.00 -22.51
C VAL A 98 9.49 4.64 -23.42
N GLN A 99 9.48 5.17 -24.64
CA GLN A 99 8.45 4.86 -25.65
C GLN A 99 8.45 3.38 -26.05
N GLN A 100 9.61 2.72 -26.02
CA GLN A 100 9.70 1.27 -26.24
C GLN A 100 9.07 0.44 -25.11
N LYS A 101 8.91 1.00 -23.90
CA LYS A 101 8.28 0.31 -22.77
C LYS A 101 6.78 0.59 -22.67
N PHE A 102 6.36 1.81 -22.98
CA PHE A 102 4.96 2.21 -22.93
C PHE A 102 4.43 2.43 -24.34
N ASP A 103 3.51 1.59 -24.79
CA ASP A 103 2.81 1.75 -26.08
C ASP A 103 1.77 2.89 -26.05
N CYS A 104 1.73 3.68 -24.98
CA CYS A 104 0.70 4.66 -24.69
C CYS A 104 1.29 5.99 -24.18
N THR A 105 0.41 6.98 -23.98
CA THR A 105 0.82 8.30 -23.49
C THR A 105 1.42 8.19 -22.08
N THR A 106 2.60 8.77 -21.89
CA THR A 106 3.33 8.73 -20.63
C THR A 106 3.09 9.98 -19.78
N LEU A 107 3.08 9.79 -18.48
CA LEU A 107 3.15 10.82 -17.45
C LEU A 107 4.56 10.84 -16.88
N ARG A 108 5.21 12.01 -16.94
CA ARG A 108 6.52 12.24 -16.31
C ARG A 108 6.33 12.88 -14.95
N LEU A 109 6.96 12.31 -13.93
CA LEU A 109 7.03 12.82 -12.56
C LEU A 109 8.48 13.20 -12.26
N ASP A 110 8.75 14.48 -12.05
CA ASP A 110 10.07 15.02 -11.76
C ASP A 110 10.17 15.24 -10.24
N PHE A 111 10.99 14.44 -9.57
CA PHE A 111 11.23 14.51 -8.13
C PHE A 111 12.53 15.26 -7.82
N GLN A 112 12.48 16.07 -6.77
CA GLN A 112 13.66 16.63 -6.12
C GLN A 112 13.57 16.38 -4.62
N VAL A 113 14.60 15.77 -4.04
CA VAL A 113 14.66 15.43 -2.61
C VAL A 113 15.82 16.15 -1.91
N SER A 114 15.69 16.39 -0.60
CA SER A 114 16.69 17.10 0.20
C SER A 114 17.81 16.20 0.73
N ARG A 115 17.65 14.88 0.63
CA ARG A 115 18.61 13.88 1.11
C ARG A 115 18.70 12.70 0.14
N ASN A 116 19.81 12.00 0.21
CA ASN A 116 20.05 10.77 -0.55
C ASN A 116 18.98 9.72 -0.26
N LEU A 117 18.68 8.88 -1.25
CA LEU A 117 17.65 7.88 -1.13
C LEU A 117 18.18 6.67 -0.36
N GLU A 118 17.39 6.18 0.57
CA GLU A 118 17.69 4.96 1.32
C GLU A 118 17.31 3.73 0.49
N VAL A 119 18.04 2.63 0.68
CA VAL A 119 17.77 1.36 0.00
C VAL A 119 17.36 0.32 1.03
N LEU A 120 16.21 -0.30 0.82
CA LEU A 120 15.66 -1.36 1.66
C LEU A 120 15.85 -2.71 0.98
N VAL A 121 16.46 -3.64 1.70
CA VAL A 121 16.70 -5.02 1.23
C VAL A 121 16.18 -6.05 2.23
N PRO A 122 15.97 -7.31 1.81
CA PRO A 122 15.63 -8.39 2.72
C PRO A 122 16.69 -8.53 3.81
N LEU A 123 16.26 -8.78 5.05
CA LEU A 123 17.18 -8.97 6.18
C LEU A 123 18.19 -10.11 5.93
N ALA A 124 17.75 -11.15 5.21
CA ALA A 124 18.56 -12.30 4.81
C ALA A 124 19.63 -11.98 3.72
N ALA A 125 19.60 -10.80 3.10
CA ALA A 125 20.57 -10.40 2.10
C ALA A 125 21.98 -10.31 2.70
N LYS A 126 22.95 -10.97 2.08
CA LYS A 126 24.36 -10.88 2.50
C LYS A 126 24.95 -9.56 2.05
N GLU A 127 25.70 -8.92 2.95
CA GLU A 127 26.46 -7.71 2.66
C GLU A 127 27.94 -8.04 2.39
N PRO A 128 28.59 -7.37 1.41
CA PRO A 128 28.02 -6.42 0.46
C PRO A 128 27.07 -7.11 -0.53
N LEU A 129 26.04 -6.38 -0.99
CA LEU A 129 25.08 -6.93 -1.94
C LEU A 129 25.80 -7.41 -3.20
N SER A 130 25.62 -8.69 -3.50
CA SER A 130 26.24 -9.33 -4.65
C SER A 130 25.15 -9.91 -5.55
N PRO A 131 25.05 -9.49 -6.82
CA PRO A 131 24.08 -10.05 -7.75
C PRO A 131 24.47 -11.48 -8.14
N THR A 132 23.49 -12.34 -8.44
CA THR A 132 23.77 -13.69 -8.97
C THR A 132 23.81 -13.73 -10.50
N ARG A 133 23.34 -12.66 -11.16
CA ARG A 133 23.23 -12.54 -12.61
C ARG A 133 23.78 -11.21 -13.09
N ALA A 134 24.31 -11.19 -14.31
CA ALA A 134 24.84 -9.96 -14.91
C ALA A 134 23.79 -8.84 -15.03
N GLN A 135 22.52 -9.19 -15.36
CA GLN A 135 21.45 -8.18 -15.44
C GLN A 135 21.10 -7.65 -14.04
N SER A 136 20.96 -8.52 -13.03
CA SER A 136 20.82 -8.08 -11.63
C SER A 136 21.95 -7.15 -11.19
N GLY A 137 23.18 -7.38 -11.66
CA GLY A 137 24.30 -6.48 -11.41
C GLY A 137 24.08 -5.09 -11.98
N ARG A 138 23.64 -4.99 -13.25
CA ARG A 138 23.29 -3.70 -13.86
C ARG A 138 22.17 -2.98 -13.12
N VAL A 139 21.14 -3.71 -12.65
CA VAL A 139 20.04 -3.11 -11.86
C VAL A 139 20.57 -2.62 -10.51
N LEU A 140 21.42 -3.41 -9.84
CA LEU A 140 22.02 -3.03 -8.56
C LEU A 140 22.94 -1.81 -8.69
N ASP A 141 23.76 -1.74 -9.74
CA ASP A 141 24.62 -0.59 -10.01
C ASP A 141 23.79 0.67 -10.32
N ALA A 142 22.67 0.52 -11.03
CA ALA A 142 21.72 1.60 -11.25
C ALA A 142 21.05 2.06 -9.96
N VAL A 143 20.62 1.14 -9.09
CA VAL A 143 20.07 1.45 -7.75
C VAL A 143 21.10 2.17 -6.89
N ARG A 144 22.39 1.77 -6.98
CA ARG A 144 23.50 2.45 -6.30
C ARG A 144 23.66 3.89 -6.77
N MET A 145 23.69 4.12 -8.09
CA MET A 145 23.76 5.49 -8.63
C MET A 145 22.54 6.31 -8.22
N LEU A 146 21.34 5.70 -8.26
CA LEU A 146 20.09 6.35 -7.90
C LEU A 146 20.02 6.72 -6.40
N SER A 147 20.70 5.97 -5.51
CA SER A 147 20.74 6.32 -4.09
C SER A 147 21.57 7.57 -3.78
N ASP A 148 22.55 7.89 -4.64
CA ASP A 148 23.48 9.01 -4.41
C ASP A 148 23.00 10.35 -5.00
N ILE A 149 21.93 10.34 -5.79
CA ILE A 149 21.35 11.53 -6.41
C ILE A 149 20.17 12.10 -5.60
N THR A 150 19.83 13.34 -5.91
CA THR A 150 18.70 14.06 -5.30
C THR A 150 17.66 14.55 -6.30
N SER A 151 17.90 14.38 -7.61
CA SER A 151 16.94 14.72 -8.66
C SER A 151 16.82 13.59 -9.67
N PHE A 152 15.59 13.14 -9.90
CA PHE A 152 15.30 12.04 -10.81
C PHE A 152 13.88 12.17 -11.36
N ARG A 153 13.64 11.46 -12.45
CA ARG A 153 12.37 11.46 -13.19
C ARG A 153 11.83 10.06 -13.25
N ILE A 154 10.53 9.92 -13.07
CA ILE A 154 9.81 8.65 -13.20
C ILE A 154 8.76 8.79 -14.28
N TYR A 155 8.77 7.88 -15.24
CA TYR A 155 7.74 7.77 -16.27
C TYR A 155 6.82 6.59 -15.96
N ILE A 156 5.52 6.86 -16.02
CA ILE A 156 4.44 5.87 -15.88
C ILE A 156 3.39 6.10 -16.97
N GLU A 157 2.46 5.16 -17.12
CA GLU A 157 1.31 5.34 -18.01
C GLU A 157 0.39 6.46 -17.50
N ALA A 158 0.01 7.40 -18.38
CA ALA A 158 -0.74 8.60 -18.00
C ALA A 158 -2.16 8.33 -17.49
N THR A 159 -2.76 7.21 -17.87
CA THR A 159 -4.12 6.83 -17.45
C THR A 159 -4.19 6.39 -15.99
N LYS A 160 -3.05 6.09 -15.36
CA LYS A 160 -2.98 5.50 -14.01
C LYS A 160 -3.16 6.50 -12.87
N LEU A 161 -2.93 7.78 -13.13
CA LEU A 161 -2.99 8.83 -12.11
C LEU A 161 -3.80 10.03 -12.63
N PRO A 162 -4.98 10.29 -12.05
CA PRO A 162 -5.76 11.48 -12.39
C PRO A 162 -5.00 12.76 -12.10
N LYS A 163 -5.16 13.76 -12.98
CA LYS A 163 -4.54 15.08 -12.82
C LYS A 163 -4.93 15.76 -11.50
N VAL A 164 -6.18 15.62 -11.07
CA VAL A 164 -6.68 16.20 -9.80
C VAL A 164 -5.89 15.65 -8.61
N THR A 165 -5.66 14.34 -8.55
CA THR A 165 -4.86 13.71 -7.49
C THR A 165 -3.41 14.21 -7.49
N LEU A 166 -2.77 14.26 -8.66
CA LEU A 166 -1.39 14.75 -8.77
C LEU A 166 -1.27 16.21 -8.30
N GLN A 167 -2.29 17.02 -8.60
CA GLN A 167 -2.35 18.39 -8.12
C GLN A 167 -2.45 18.44 -6.59
N SER A 168 -3.32 17.64 -5.97
CA SER A 168 -3.41 17.54 -4.50
C SER A 168 -2.09 17.10 -3.86
N ILE A 169 -1.42 16.09 -4.43
CA ILE A 169 -0.11 15.62 -3.95
C ILE A 169 0.93 16.75 -4.07
N SER A 170 1.01 17.41 -5.23
CA SER A 170 1.97 18.50 -5.47
C SER A 170 1.72 19.69 -4.53
N ASP A 171 0.46 20.05 -4.29
CA ASP A 171 0.10 21.10 -3.35
C ASP A 171 0.42 20.72 -1.89
N ALA A 172 0.22 19.46 -1.50
CA ALA A 172 0.59 18.98 -0.18
C ALA A 172 2.11 18.96 0.04
N ILE A 173 2.90 18.65 -0.99
CA ILE A 173 4.38 18.76 -0.98
C ILE A 173 4.80 20.22 -0.81
N ARG A 174 4.25 21.12 -1.64
CA ARG A 174 4.55 22.56 -1.59
C ARG A 174 4.20 23.19 -0.24
N GLN A 175 3.17 22.69 0.42
CA GLN A 175 2.75 23.12 1.76
C GLN A 175 3.51 22.41 2.89
N ALA A 176 4.46 21.50 2.58
CA ALA A 176 5.19 20.67 3.53
C ALA A 176 4.28 19.92 4.52
N ARG A 177 3.11 19.48 4.04
CA ARG A 177 2.07 18.83 4.85
C ARG A 177 2.17 17.31 4.87
N LEU A 178 2.88 16.72 3.92
CA LEU A 178 2.91 15.27 3.77
C LEU A 178 3.62 14.58 4.92
N LYS A 179 2.95 13.59 5.50
CA LYS A 179 3.48 12.69 6.52
C LYS A 179 3.74 11.31 5.91
N PRO A 180 4.76 10.58 6.37
CA PRO A 180 4.93 9.19 5.97
C PRO A 180 3.75 8.34 6.46
N LEU A 181 3.30 7.41 5.62
CA LEU A 181 2.28 6.43 5.99
C LEU A 181 2.90 5.39 6.95
N ARG A 182 2.32 5.23 8.15
CA ARG A 182 2.90 4.45 9.28
C ARG A 182 3.21 2.97 9.00
N HIS A 183 2.76 2.40 7.89
CA HIS A 183 3.12 1.03 7.49
C HIS A 183 4.59 0.88 7.06
N GLN A 184 5.26 1.99 6.74
CA GLN A 184 6.65 1.98 6.31
C GLN A 184 7.64 1.72 7.46
N ASP A 185 7.23 2.00 8.70
CA ASP A 185 8.10 1.88 9.88
C ASP A 185 8.16 0.45 10.45
N ASP A 186 7.29 -0.45 10.00
CA ASP A 186 7.38 -1.87 10.38
C ASP A 186 8.25 -2.64 9.40
N LEU A 187 9.56 -2.37 9.46
CA LEU A 187 10.57 -3.12 8.71
C LEU A 187 10.42 -4.64 8.94
N ALA A 188 9.93 -5.09 10.10
CA ALA A 188 9.78 -6.52 10.40
C ALA A 188 8.66 -7.18 9.60
N SER A 189 7.59 -6.45 9.25
CA SER A 189 6.50 -6.97 8.41
C SER A 189 6.89 -7.16 6.93
N MET A 190 7.91 -6.45 6.45
CA MET A 190 8.34 -6.51 5.05
C MET A 190 8.86 -7.91 4.67
N TYR A 191 8.82 -8.23 3.38
CA TYR A 191 9.28 -9.51 2.82
C TYR A 191 8.59 -10.73 3.48
N HIS A 192 7.26 -10.70 3.55
CA HIS A 192 6.44 -11.77 4.15
C HIS A 192 6.80 -12.04 5.63
N GLY A 193 7.09 -10.99 6.40
CA GLY A 193 7.44 -11.08 7.81
C GLY A 193 8.87 -11.53 8.10
N THR A 194 9.75 -11.59 7.09
CA THR A 194 11.17 -11.91 7.30
C THR A 194 12.02 -10.69 7.63
N GLY A 195 11.46 -9.50 7.42
CA GLY A 195 12.09 -8.24 7.78
C GLY A 195 12.91 -7.63 6.66
N ALA A 196 12.97 -6.31 6.66
CA ALA A 196 13.83 -5.48 5.84
C ALA A 196 14.96 -4.86 6.70
N LYS A 197 16.04 -4.47 6.04
CA LYS A 197 17.07 -3.59 6.59
C LYS A 197 17.40 -2.46 5.62
N VAL A 198 17.73 -1.30 6.18
CA VAL A 198 18.25 -0.16 5.43
C VAL A 198 19.74 -0.36 5.20
N ILE A 199 20.19 -0.15 3.97
CA ILE A 199 21.61 -0.19 3.62
C ILE A 199 22.01 1.08 2.87
N GLN A 200 23.27 1.50 3.04
CA GLN A 200 23.89 2.53 2.23
C GLN A 200 24.75 1.85 1.15
N LEU A 201 24.37 2.00 -0.12
CA LEU A 201 25.17 1.50 -1.23
C LEU A 201 26.25 2.53 -1.57
N CYS A 202 27.26 2.72 -0.72
CA CYS A 202 28.40 3.53 -1.14
C CYS A 202 29.13 2.82 -2.29
N ALA A 203 29.62 3.58 -3.26
CA ALA A 203 30.62 3.07 -4.20
C ALA A 203 31.78 2.52 -3.37
N GLN A 204 31.99 1.20 -3.42
CA GLN A 204 33.29 0.67 -3.01
C GLN A 204 34.28 1.33 -3.94
N VAL A 205 35.08 2.25 -3.38
CA VAL A 205 36.40 2.56 -3.91
C VAL A 205 37.05 1.18 -3.99
N GLN A 206 37.07 0.60 -5.19
CA GLN A 206 37.97 -0.50 -5.44
C GLN A 206 39.32 0.10 -5.10
N ASP A 207 39.88 -0.30 -3.95
CA ASP A 207 41.32 -0.29 -3.77
C ASP A 207 41.84 -0.90 -5.06
N ALA A 208 42.42 -0.04 -5.91
CA ALA A 208 43.03 -0.51 -7.14
C ALA A 208 43.91 -1.67 -6.72
N PRO A 209 43.80 -2.85 -7.37
CA PRO A 209 44.69 -3.95 -7.04
C PRO A 209 46.12 -3.39 -7.10
N PRO A 210 46.98 -3.69 -6.11
CA PRO A 210 48.33 -3.13 -6.07
C PRO A 210 48.97 -3.31 -7.44
N SER A 211 49.49 -2.22 -8.00
CA SER A 211 50.18 -2.26 -9.28
C SER A 211 51.33 -3.26 -9.17
N TYR A 212 51.26 -4.36 -9.92
CA TYR A 212 52.26 -5.43 -9.93
C TYR A 212 53.44 -5.09 -10.86
N ASP A 213 53.77 -3.82 -11.06
CA ASP A 213 54.90 -3.40 -11.89
C ASP A 213 56.26 -3.44 -11.17
N GLU A 214 56.31 -3.88 -9.90
CA GLU A 214 57.56 -4.10 -9.16
C GLU A 214 57.61 -5.45 -8.44
N THR A 215 57.39 -6.56 -9.17
CA THR A 215 57.84 -7.87 -8.68
C THR A 215 59.06 -8.33 -9.46
N GLU A 216 60.18 -8.48 -8.75
CA GLU A 216 61.36 -9.22 -9.20
C GLU A 216 60.95 -10.57 -9.79
N PRO A 217 61.65 -11.07 -10.82
CA PRO A 217 61.36 -12.37 -11.41
C PRO A 217 61.37 -13.47 -10.33
N PRO A 218 60.44 -14.44 -10.38
CA PRO A 218 60.37 -15.49 -9.38
C PRO A 218 61.70 -16.26 -9.34
N PRO A 219 62.19 -16.65 -8.15
CA PRO A 219 63.41 -17.43 -8.05
C PRO A 219 63.25 -18.78 -8.78
N PRO A 220 64.34 -19.38 -9.29
CA PRO A 220 64.26 -20.63 -10.04
C PRO A 220 63.60 -21.74 -9.21
N MET A 221 62.70 -22.49 -9.85
CA MET A 221 62.01 -23.63 -9.23
C MET A 221 63.01 -24.63 -8.62
N ALA A 222 62.82 -24.95 -7.34
CA ALA A 222 63.53 -26.04 -6.69
C ALA A 222 63.08 -27.42 -7.25
N PRO A 223 63.95 -28.44 -7.25
CA PRO A 223 63.65 -29.73 -7.87
C PRO A 223 62.47 -30.44 -7.20
N ILE A 224 61.58 -30.98 -8.03
CA ILE A 224 60.45 -31.82 -7.63
C ILE A 224 60.99 -33.11 -7.01
N ASN A 225 60.88 -33.25 -5.69
CA ASN A 225 61.11 -34.52 -5.00
C ASN A 225 59.82 -35.33 -4.97
N GLU A 226 59.74 -36.35 -5.82
CA GLU A 226 58.72 -37.41 -5.77
C GLU A 226 58.96 -38.30 -4.55
N LYS A 227 58.44 -37.91 -3.39
CA LYS A 227 58.20 -38.86 -2.30
C LYS A 227 56.74 -38.81 -1.89
N LYS A 228 55.98 -39.76 -2.46
CA LYS A 228 54.64 -40.16 -2.02
C LYS A 228 54.66 -40.36 -0.50
N ARG A 229 54.09 -39.42 0.24
CA ARG A 229 53.70 -39.65 1.63
C ARG A 229 52.41 -40.48 1.62
N HIS A 230 52.50 -41.72 2.05
CA HIS A 230 51.35 -42.47 2.54
C HIS A 230 50.73 -41.67 3.70
N ARG A 231 49.49 -41.17 3.54
CA ARG A 231 48.71 -40.66 4.66
C ARG A 231 48.17 -41.87 5.43
N ALA A 232 48.65 -42.04 6.66
CA ALA A 232 47.98 -42.88 7.65
C ALA A 232 46.63 -42.22 7.98
N GLY A 233 45.53 -42.94 7.73
CA GLY A 233 44.21 -42.52 8.18
C GLY A 233 44.15 -42.60 9.70
N SER A 234 43.83 -41.48 10.34
CA SER A 234 43.58 -41.42 11.78
C SER A 234 42.08 -41.70 11.99
N GLU A 235 41.75 -42.76 12.72
CA GLU A 235 40.36 -43.14 13.07
C GLU A 235 39.61 -42.02 13.83
N ASP A 236 40.34 -41.07 14.43
CA ASP A 236 39.80 -39.94 15.19
C ASP A 236 39.04 -38.93 14.31
N ASP A 237 39.44 -38.79 13.04
CA ASP A 237 38.81 -37.86 12.08
C ASP A 237 37.46 -38.40 11.59
N ALA A 238 37.36 -39.72 11.35
CA ALA A 238 36.11 -40.37 10.97
C ALA A 238 35.06 -40.30 12.10
N THR A 239 35.51 -40.49 13.35
CA THR A 239 34.64 -40.44 14.54
C THR A 239 34.12 -39.02 14.78
N SER A 240 34.97 -38.01 14.55
CA SER A 240 34.60 -36.60 14.64
C SER A 240 33.61 -36.17 13.55
N GLN A 241 33.78 -36.64 12.31
CA GLN A 241 32.85 -36.35 11.21
C GLN A 241 31.47 -36.99 11.43
N ILE A 242 31.43 -38.22 11.97
CA ILE A 242 30.18 -38.89 12.33
C ILE A 242 29.44 -38.11 13.43
N ALA A 243 30.15 -37.58 14.42
CA ALA A 243 29.55 -36.77 15.48
C ALA A 243 28.93 -35.46 14.95
N LEU A 244 29.57 -34.82 13.96
CA LEU A 244 29.02 -33.62 13.31
C LEU A 244 27.73 -33.92 12.53
N ILE A 245 27.69 -35.04 11.79
CA ILE A 245 26.50 -35.47 11.05
C ILE A 245 25.33 -35.73 12.00
N TRP A 246 25.58 -36.38 13.15
CA TRP A 246 24.54 -36.61 14.15
C TRP A 246 24.02 -35.32 14.77
N ALA A 247 24.89 -34.35 15.03
CA ALA A 247 24.49 -33.03 15.53
C ALA A 247 23.62 -32.28 14.52
N GLU A 248 23.99 -32.27 13.25
CA GLU A 248 23.23 -31.63 12.18
C GLU A 248 21.87 -32.31 11.92
N LEU A 249 21.83 -33.64 12.00
CA LEU A 249 20.58 -34.39 11.88
C LEU A 249 19.62 -34.06 13.04
N LYS A 250 20.15 -33.96 14.27
CA LYS A 250 19.38 -33.59 15.45
C LYS A 250 18.84 -32.16 15.36
N ALA A 251 19.67 -31.21 14.93
CA ALA A 251 19.23 -29.83 14.72
C ALA A 251 18.14 -29.72 13.64
N THR A 252 18.28 -30.47 12.55
CA THR A 252 17.27 -30.55 11.48
C THR A 252 15.96 -31.16 11.99
N GLN A 253 16.04 -32.19 12.82
CA GLN A 253 14.87 -32.82 13.44
C GLN A 253 14.13 -31.86 14.37
N GLU A 254 14.85 -31.10 15.20
CA GLU A 254 14.28 -30.07 16.08
C GLU A 254 13.62 -28.94 15.27
N GLN A 255 14.27 -28.49 14.19
CA GLN A 255 13.69 -27.48 13.30
C GLN A 255 12.40 -27.98 12.62
N ASN A 256 12.37 -29.24 12.18
CA ASN A 256 11.18 -29.84 11.58
C ASN A 256 10.02 -29.94 12.59
N GLN A 257 10.30 -30.30 13.84
CA GLN A 257 9.27 -30.30 14.90
C GLN A 257 8.73 -28.90 15.17
N GLN A 258 9.60 -27.88 15.21
CA GLN A 258 9.17 -26.50 15.40
C GLN A 258 8.31 -26.00 14.23
N LEU A 259 8.67 -26.37 12.99
CA LEU A 259 7.86 -26.06 11.81
C LEU A 259 6.49 -26.74 11.86
N GLN A 260 6.43 -28.01 12.25
CA GLN A 260 5.16 -28.73 12.40
C GLN A 260 4.25 -28.07 13.45
N GLN A 261 4.80 -27.63 14.58
CA GLN A 261 4.03 -26.91 15.60
C GLN A 261 3.51 -25.57 15.08
N ARG A 262 4.32 -24.82 14.31
CA ARG A 262 3.90 -23.55 13.70
C ARG A 262 2.81 -23.75 12.66
N VAL A 263 2.91 -24.79 11.83
CA VAL A 263 1.87 -25.13 10.85
C VAL A 263 0.56 -25.47 11.56
N ALA A 264 0.60 -26.31 12.60
CA ALA A 264 -0.60 -26.65 13.37
C ALA A 264 -1.25 -25.42 14.04
N ALA A 265 -0.44 -24.49 14.56
CA ALA A 265 -0.95 -23.23 15.11
C ALA A 265 -1.60 -22.35 14.03
N LEU A 266 -0.95 -22.18 12.88
CA LEU A 266 -1.48 -21.40 11.75
C LEU A 266 -2.74 -22.02 11.15
N GLU A 267 -2.85 -23.34 11.13
CA GLU A 267 -4.07 -24.04 10.69
C GLU A 267 -5.23 -23.78 11.65
N LYS A 268 -4.96 -23.79 12.97
CA LYS A 268 -5.95 -23.44 13.99
C LYS A 268 -6.42 -21.99 13.85
N ASP A 269 -5.49 -21.05 13.69
CA ASP A 269 -5.81 -19.62 13.54
C ASP A 269 -6.60 -19.37 12.25
N ASN A 270 -6.26 -20.06 11.14
CA ASN A 270 -7.04 -19.99 9.90
C ASN A 270 -8.46 -20.54 10.07
N GLN A 271 -8.65 -21.60 10.86
CA GLN A 271 -9.99 -22.13 11.14
C GLN A 271 -10.81 -21.16 12.01
N GLU A 272 -10.17 -20.44 12.94
CA GLU A 272 -10.81 -19.41 13.75
C GLU A 272 -11.25 -18.23 12.88
N LEU A 273 -10.34 -17.70 12.06
CA LEU A 273 -10.63 -16.58 11.16
C LEU A 273 -11.74 -16.92 10.15
N LYS A 274 -11.77 -18.15 9.64
CA LYS A 274 -12.87 -18.60 8.77
C LYS A 274 -14.22 -18.56 9.47
N ARG A 275 -14.28 -19.03 10.73
CA ARG A 275 -15.51 -18.98 11.54
C ARG A 275 -15.94 -17.53 11.83
N GLU A 276 -14.99 -16.65 12.11
CA GLU A 276 -15.28 -15.22 12.33
C GLU A 276 -15.81 -14.54 11.06
N VAL A 277 -15.23 -14.84 9.89
CA VAL A 277 -15.73 -14.33 8.60
C VAL A 277 -17.14 -14.84 8.30
N GLU A 278 -17.41 -16.13 8.52
CA GLU A 278 -18.76 -16.69 8.35
C GLU A 278 -19.78 -16.02 9.27
N GLN A 279 -19.41 -15.74 10.52
CA GLN A 279 -20.27 -15.02 11.47
C GLN A 279 -20.52 -13.58 11.02
N LEU A 280 -19.49 -12.85 10.62
CA LEU A 280 -19.64 -11.47 10.13
C LEU A 280 -20.50 -11.38 8.87
N GLN A 281 -20.39 -12.35 7.97
CA GLN A 281 -21.25 -12.44 6.78
C GLN A 281 -22.72 -12.71 7.15
N ALA A 282 -22.97 -13.55 8.17
CA ALA A 282 -24.31 -13.78 8.67
C ALA A 282 -24.91 -12.51 9.33
N ASP A 283 -24.10 -11.78 10.09
CA ASP A 283 -24.51 -10.52 10.72
C ASP A 283 -24.78 -9.42 9.68
N ASP A 284 -23.97 -9.33 8.62
CA ASP A 284 -24.17 -8.40 7.50
C ASP A 284 -25.47 -8.72 6.74
N HIS A 285 -25.75 -10.02 6.49
CA HIS A 285 -27.01 -10.42 5.87
C HIS A 285 -28.21 -10.09 6.76
N ASN A 286 -28.11 -10.32 8.08
CA ASN A 286 -29.18 -9.99 9.02
C ASN A 286 -29.42 -8.47 9.10
N THR A 287 -28.37 -7.66 9.14
CA THR A 287 -28.50 -6.20 9.14
C THR A 287 -29.08 -5.68 7.83
N ALA A 288 -28.72 -6.27 6.68
CA ALA A 288 -29.36 -5.95 5.40
C ALA A 288 -30.87 -6.24 5.42
N ASN A 289 -31.29 -7.40 5.95
CA ASN A 289 -32.72 -7.75 6.07
C ASN A 289 -33.47 -6.77 6.98
N VAL A 290 -32.88 -6.35 8.11
CA VAL A 290 -33.48 -5.34 9.00
C VAL A 290 -33.61 -3.98 8.31
N LEU A 291 -32.63 -3.59 7.49
CA LEU A 291 -32.70 -2.34 6.73
C LEU A 291 -33.82 -2.38 5.68
N GLU A 292 -34.03 -3.51 5.01
CA GLU A 292 -35.12 -3.69 4.05
C GLU A 292 -36.50 -3.65 4.72
N GLU A 293 -36.63 -4.23 5.93
CA GLU A 293 -37.85 -4.13 6.74
C GLU A 293 -38.13 -2.68 7.16
N LEU A 294 -37.10 -1.94 7.59
CA LEU A 294 -37.24 -0.54 7.94
C LEU A 294 -37.63 0.33 6.74
N ASP A 295 -37.06 0.09 5.56
CA ASP A 295 -37.41 0.81 4.33
C ASP A 295 -38.87 0.55 3.94
N SER A 296 -39.32 -0.72 4.02
CA SER A 296 -40.72 -1.08 3.80
C SER A 296 -41.66 -0.34 4.75
N ARG A 297 -41.30 -0.24 6.03
CA ARG A 297 -42.10 0.47 7.04
C ARG A 297 -42.09 1.99 6.85
N LEU A 298 -41.00 2.55 6.35
CA LEU A 298 -40.92 3.97 5.98
C LEU A 298 -41.80 4.29 4.77
N LEU A 299 -41.90 3.37 3.80
CA LEU A 299 -42.82 3.51 2.67
C LEU A 299 -44.27 3.54 3.16
N GLU A 300 -44.68 2.60 4.02
CA GLU A 300 -46.02 2.56 4.62
C GLU A 300 -46.35 3.85 5.38
N LEU A 301 -45.44 4.32 6.25
CA LEU A 301 -45.64 5.56 7.01
C LEU A 301 -45.74 6.80 6.12
N ARG A 302 -45.01 6.82 4.99
CA ARG A 302 -45.09 7.92 4.05
C ARG A 302 -46.43 7.92 3.33
N ASP A 303 -46.92 6.77 2.93
CA ASP A 303 -48.21 6.64 2.25
C ASP A 303 -49.36 7.02 3.21
N ASP A 304 -49.30 6.58 4.48
CA ASP A 304 -50.22 7.04 5.54
C ASP A 304 -50.18 8.56 5.74
N HIS A 305 -49.00 9.18 5.64
CA HIS A 305 -48.85 10.62 5.77
C HIS A 305 -49.46 11.39 4.59
N VAL A 306 -49.34 10.85 3.37
CA VAL A 306 -49.98 11.41 2.17
C VAL A 306 -51.51 11.32 2.32
N ASP A 307 -52.03 10.15 2.68
CA ASP A 307 -53.47 9.94 2.92
C ASP A 307 -54.02 10.88 4.00
N LEU A 308 -53.25 11.12 5.07
CA LEU A 308 -53.62 12.07 6.11
C LEU A 308 -53.57 13.52 5.61
N GLY A 309 -52.58 13.86 4.78
CA GLY A 309 -52.48 15.15 4.10
C GLY A 309 -53.72 15.43 3.25
N ASP A 310 -54.10 14.47 2.41
CA ASP A 310 -55.30 14.58 1.56
C ASP A 310 -56.57 14.77 2.39
N LYS A 311 -56.69 14.08 3.53
CA LYS A 311 -57.81 14.27 4.47
C LYS A 311 -57.80 15.67 5.12
N VAL A 312 -56.63 16.20 5.46
CA VAL A 312 -56.49 17.54 6.04
C VAL A 312 -56.83 18.61 5.00
N ASP A 313 -56.35 18.45 3.76
CA ASP A 313 -56.66 19.36 2.66
C ASP A 313 -58.16 19.32 2.31
N PHE A 314 -58.77 18.13 2.28
CA PHE A 314 -60.22 17.97 2.13
C PHE A 314 -60.99 18.73 3.21
N LEU A 315 -60.61 18.60 4.50
CA LEU A 315 -61.24 19.34 5.59
C LEU A 315 -61.01 20.86 5.51
N ARG A 316 -59.86 21.27 4.98
CA ARG A 316 -59.51 22.68 4.79
C ARG A 316 -60.29 23.32 3.64
N GLU A 317 -60.51 22.60 2.55
CA GLU A 317 -61.24 23.07 1.37
C GLU A 317 -62.76 23.04 1.56
N HIS A 318 -63.27 21.97 2.15
CA HIS A 318 -64.71 21.85 2.41
C HIS A 318 -65.14 22.57 3.68
N GLY A 319 -64.18 22.98 4.51
CA GLY A 319 -64.44 23.55 5.82
C GLY A 319 -65.11 22.53 6.72
N VAL A 320 -64.66 22.44 7.97
CA VAL A 320 -65.68 22.29 9.00
C VAL A 320 -66.39 23.64 8.98
N ASP A 321 -67.44 23.75 8.18
CA ASP A 321 -68.14 24.99 7.86
C ASP A 321 -68.45 25.71 9.17
N SER A 322 -67.59 26.69 9.51
CA SER A 322 -67.57 27.31 10.85
C SER A 322 -68.91 27.99 11.09
N ASP A 323 -69.52 28.49 10.01
CA ASP A 323 -70.86 29.05 9.99
C ASP A 323 -71.94 27.98 10.20
N ALA A 324 -71.75 26.75 9.68
CA ALA A 324 -72.67 25.63 9.96
C ALA A 324 -72.55 25.13 11.41
N ILE A 325 -71.35 25.11 11.98
CA ILE A 325 -71.14 24.82 13.40
C ILE A 325 -71.77 25.91 14.27
N GLU A 326 -71.53 27.18 13.94
CA GLU A 326 -72.05 28.31 14.70
C GLU A 326 -73.57 28.42 14.58
N SER A 327 -74.13 28.15 13.40
CA SER A 327 -75.57 28.00 13.17
C SER A 327 -76.18 26.84 13.96
N PHE A 328 -75.51 25.68 14.02
CA PHE A 328 -75.96 24.54 14.82
C PHE A 328 -75.94 24.87 16.31
N ILE A 329 -74.87 25.52 16.80
CA ILE A 329 -74.75 25.98 18.19
C ILE A 329 -75.87 26.97 18.54
N GLU A 330 -76.15 27.96 17.67
CA GLU A 330 -77.23 28.93 17.89
C GLU A 330 -78.61 28.27 17.87
N LYS A 331 -78.84 27.28 17.00
CA LYS A 331 -80.09 26.53 16.97
C LYS A 331 -80.31 25.72 18.24
N VAL A 332 -79.25 25.10 18.79
CA VAL A 332 -79.30 24.40 20.08
C VAL A 332 -79.57 25.39 21.22
N LYS A 333 -78.89 26.55 21.26
CA LYS A 333 -79.14 27.59 22.27
C LYS A 333 -80.59 28.09 22.22
N SER A 334 -81.13 28.37 21.04
CA SER A 334 -82.52 28.82 20.87
C SER A 334 -83.51 27.77 21.37
N ASN A 335 -83.29 26.49 21.06
CA ASN A 335 -84.16 25.41 21.52
C ASN A 335 -84.12 25.24 23.06
N ILE A 336 -82.94 25.39 23.67
CA ILE A 336 -82.79 25.33 25.13
C ILE A 336 -83.51 26.52 25.79
N LEU A 337 -83.35 27.72 25.25
CA LEU A 337 -84.03 28.92 25.76
C LEU A 337 -85.56 28.81 25.65
N ASP A 338 -86.07 28.23 24.56
CA ASP A 338 -87.51 28.00 24.38
C ASP A 338 -88.04 26.92 25.35
N ASP A 339 -87.30 25.83 25.58
CA ASP A 339 -87.67 24.83 26.60
C ASP A 339 -87.67 25.42 28.02
N ILE A 340 -86.69 26.27 28.36
CA ILE A 340 -86.66 26.97 29.66
C ILE A 340 -87.83 27.95 29.78
N SER A 341 -88.10 28.74 28.74
CA SER A 341 -89.18 29.74 28.73
C SER A 341 -90.58 29.10 28.81
N THR A 342 -90.79 27.98 28.10
CA THR A 342 -92.05 27.21 28.16
C THR A 342 -92.25 26.53 29.51
N ARG A 343 -91.18 26.06 30.17
CA ARG A 343 -91.26 25.52 31.54
C ARG A 343 -91.53 26.60 32.57
N LEU A 344 -90.94 27.79 32.43
CA LEU A 344 -91.18 28.92 33.33
C LEU A 344 -92.58 29.53 33.16
N SER A 345 -93.16 29.47 31.96
CA SER A 345 -94.53 29.95 31.68
C SER A 345 -95.63 28.96 32.09
N ARG A 346 -95.26 27.72 32.45
CA ARG A 346 -96.17 26.68 32.96
C ARG A 346 -96.09 26.49 34.48
N SER A 347 -95.16 27.19 35.14
CA SER A 347 -95.12 27.37 36.60
C SER A 347 -95.81 28.67 36.97
#